data_AF-A0A7V3JS48-F1
#
_entry.id   AF-A0A7V3JS48-F1
#
_cell.length_a   1.000
_cell.length_b   1.000
_cell.length_c   1.000
_cell.angle_alpha   90.00
_cell.angle_beta   90.00
_cell.angle_gamma   90.00
#
_symmetry.space_group_name_H-M   'P 1'
#
loop_
_entity.id
_entity.type
_entity.pdbx_description
1 polymer ?
#
loop_
_entity_poly.entity_id
_entity_poly.type
_entity_poly.pdbx_seq_one_letter_code
_entity_poly.pdbx_strand_id
1 'polypeptide(L)'
;MNFNLSLKNFFKLTPAEREAIDNFAFAQSLLQKGGDAERRFALICLDSSIEVILRAYLLKLGIESERVNSIIKFSELLHECENRGLKIEQNIYENIWEIHNQRNEIYHGKTVLIPSKIDLEIWSKSVESLILKITNLDPMEYFKSREYERVSLTPEDLDYIEELERKFRKIPPYVKKINLVE
;
A
#
# COMPACT_ATOMS: atom_id res chain seq x y z
N MET A 1 7.71 14.80 -20.90
CA MET A 1 7.46 13.35 -20.78
C MET A 1 6.06 13.04 -21.31
N ASN A 2 5.89 11.92 -22.02
CA ASN A 2 4.67 11.59 -22.77
C ASN A 2 3.61 10.98 -21.83
N PHE A 3 2.85 11.81 -21.13
CA PHE A 3 1.73 11.40 -20.26
C PHE A 3 0.75 10.41 -20.93
N ASN A 4 0.52 10.59 -22.23
CA ASN A 4 -0.28 9.68 -23.06
C ASN A 4 0.26 8.24 -23.15
N LEU A 5 1.55 8.03 -22.92
CA LEU A 5 2.18 6.71 -22.96
C LEU A 5 1.96 5.94 -21.66
N SER A 6 2.04 6.63 -20.51
CA SER A 6 1.81 6.03 -19.19
C SER A 6 0.38 5.51 -19.05
N LEU A 7 -0.62 6.32 -19.41
CA LEU A 7 -2.03 5.90 -19.42
C LEU A 7 -2.28 4.73 -20.39
N LYS A 8 -1.73 4.78 -21.60
CA LYS A 8 -1.87 3.68 -22.58
C LYS A 8 -1.25 2.38 -22.09
N ASN A 9 -0.16 2.44 -21.33
CA ASN A 9 0.47 1.25 -20.76
C ASN A 9 -0.27 0.75 -19.53
N PHE A 10 -0.83 1.65 -18.71
CA PHE A 10 -1.68 1.30 -17.57
C PHE A 10 -2.87 0.43 -17.98
N PHE A 11 -3.56 0.77 -19.07
CA PHE A 11 -4.70 -0.04 -19.55
C PHE A 11 -4.34 -1.42 -20.10
N LYS A 12 -3.05 -1.70 -20.34
CA LYS A 12 -2.56 -3.04 -20.72
C LYS A 12 -2.29 -3.93 -19.51
N LEU A 13 -2.25 -3.36 -18.31
CA LEU A 13 -2.01 -4.10 -17.07
C LEU A 13 -3.26 -4.89 -16.67
N THR A 14 -3.04 -5.97 -15.94
CA THR A 14 -4.11 -6.76 -15.32
C THR A 14 -4.90 -5.91 -14.33
N PRO A 15 -6.15 -6.28 -14.00
CA PRO A 15 -6.92 -5.58 -12.96
C PRO A 15 -6.16 -5.45 -11.63
N ALA A 16 -5.48 -6.50 -11.18
CA ALA A 16 -4.72 -6.49 -9.92
C ALA A 16 -3.48 -5.58 -9.98
N GLU A 17 -2.71 -5.59 -11.08
CA GLU A 17 -1.60 -4.64 -11.25
C GLU A 17 -2.09 -3.18 -11.21
N ARG A 18 -3.24 -2.89 -11.82
CA ARG A 18 -3.86 -1.56 -11.79
C ARG A 18 -4.30 -1.16 -10.39
N GLU A 19 -4.93 -2.08 -9.67
CA GLU A 19 -5.35 -1.86 -8.28
C GLU A 19 -4.17 -1.53 -7.36
N ALA A 20 -3.04 -2.24 -7.51
CA ALA A 20 -1.83 -1.91 -6.75
C ALA A 20 -1.35 -0.47 -7.03
N ILE A 21 -1.30 -0.07 -8.30
CA ILE A 21 -0.90 1.29 -8.70
C ILE A 21 -1.90 2.34 -8.18
N ASP A 22 -3.20 2.06 -8.21
CA ASP A 22 -4.23 2.96 -7.69
C ASP A 22 -4.13 3.12 -6.16
N ASN A 23 -3.88 2.02 -5.42
CA ASN A 23 -3.61 2.05 -3.98
C ASN A 23 -2.36 2.88 -3.66
N PHE A 24 -1.29 2.71 -4.44
CA PHE A 24 -0.08 3.53 -4.33
C PHE A 24 -0.36 5.01 -4.57
N ALA A 25 -1.09 5.36 -5.64
CA ALA A 25 -1.42 6.74 -5.97
C ALA A 25 -2.32 7.39 -4.91
N PHE A 26 -3.23 6.63 -4.31
CA PHE A 26 -4.03 7.10 -3.18
C PHE A 26 -3.17 7.35 -1.94
N ALA A 27 -2.20 6.47 -1.64
CA ALA A 27 -1.23 6.70 -0.57
C ALA A 27 -0.45 8.02 -0.77
N GLN A 28 -0.01 8.33 -2.00
CA GLN A 28 0.68 9.59 -2.28
C GLN A 28 -0.20 10.82 -2.01
N SER A 29 -1.48 10.75 -2.38
CA SER A 29 -2.46 11.81 -2.13
C SER A 29 -2.63 12.06 -0.62
N LEU A 30 -2.60 11.01 0.20
CA LEU A 30 -2.69 11.09 1.66
C LEU A 30 -1.40 11.68 2.27
N LEU A 31 -0.22 11.28 1.77
CA LEU A 31 1.07 11.81 2.25
C LEU A 31 1.25 13.31 1.95
N GLN A 32 0.66 13.81 0.86
CA GLN A 32 0.63 15.24 0.56
C GLN A 32 -0.15 16.03 1.61
N LYS A 33 -1.26 15.49 2.13
CA LYS A 33 -2.06 16.11 3.21
C LYS A 33 -1.36 16.05 4.57
N GLY A 34 -0.73 14.92 4.90
CA GLY A 34 0.25 14.79 5.98
C GLY A 34 -0.29 14.72 7.43
N GLY A 35 -1.61 14.65 7.65
CA GLY A 35 -2.17 14.48 8.99
C GLY A 35 -2.00 13.05 9.56
N ASP A 36 -2.30 12.87 10.84
CA ASP A 36 -2.16 11.56 11.52
C ASP A 36 -3.08 10.49 10.91
N ALA A 37 -4.33 10.86 10.63
CA ALA A 37 -5.28 9.97 9.96
C ALA A 37 -4.76 9.58 8.58
N GLU A 38 -4.33 10.56 7.79
CA GLU A 38 -3.80 10.33 6.44
C GLU A 38 -2.54 9.47 6.45
N ARG A 39 -1.64 9.65 7.42
CA ARG A 39 -0.45 8.79 7.57
C ARG A 39 -0.81 7.34 7.89
N ARG A 40 -1.81 7.10 8.73
CA ARG A 40 -2.33 5.73 8.99
C ARG A 40 -2.91 5.12 7.72
N PHE A 41 -3.72 5.87 6.98
CA PHE A 41 -4.30 5.37 5.73
C PHE A 41 -3.25 5.16 4.65
N ALA A 42 -2.25 6.03 4.55
CA ALA A 42 -1.14 5.87 3.62
C ALA A 42 -0.38 4.57 3.91
N LEU A 43 -0.11 4.27 5.18
CA LEU A 43 0.51 2.99 5.57
C LEU A 43 -0.31 1.77 5.09
N ILE A 44 -1.62 1.79 5.32
CA ILE A 44 -2.52 0.71 4.90
C ILE A 44 -2.51 0.55 3.38
N CYS A 45 -2.58 1.68 2.65
CA CYS A 45 -2.60 1.68 1.20
C CYS A 45 -1.27 1.20 0.60
N LEU A 46 -0.13 1.57 1.19
CA LEU A 46 1.19 1.09 0.79
C LEU A 46 1.32 -0.43 1.02
N ASP A 47 0.92 -0.92 2.20
CA ASP A 47 0.95 -2.36 2.51
C ASP A 47 0.03 -3.17 1.57
N SER A 48 -1.19 -2.66 1.32
CA SER A 48 -2.14 -3.27 0.39
C SER A 48 -1.61 -3.27 -1.05
N SER A 49 -0.97 -2.17 -1.46
CA SER A 49 -0.31 -2.08 -2.77
C SER A 49 0.78 -3.14 -2.94
N ILE A 50 1.55 -3.43 -1.90
CA ILE A 50 2.59 -4.48 -1.93
C ILE A 50 1.94 -5.86 -2.06
N GLU A 51 0.94 -6.17 -1.23
CA GLU A 51 0.30 -7.48 -1.26
C GLU A 51 -0.35 -7.74 -2.64
N VAL A 52 -1.11 -6.78 -3.15
CA VAL A 52 -1.79 -6.90 -4.45
C VAL A 52 -0.78 -7.08 -5.58
N ILE A 53 0.32 -6.32 -5.61
CA ILE A 53 1.28 -6.43 -6.72
C ILE A 53 2.04 -7.76 -6.71
N LEU A 54 2.37 -8.29 -5.53
CA LEU A 54 3.02 -9.60 -5.40
C LEU A 54 2.07 -10.73 -5.83
N ARG A 55 0.79 -10.67 -5.44
CA ARG A 55 -0.23 -11.62 -5.92
C ARG A 55 -0.39 -11.54 -7.44
N ALA A 56 -0.47 -10.31 -7.98
CA ALA A 56 -0.58 -10.09 -9.42
C ALA A 56 0.62 -10.68 -10.19
N TYR A 57 1.84 -10.54 -9.65
CA TYR A 57 3.04 -11.16 -10.21
C TYR A 57 2.90 -12.69 -10.31
N LEU A 58 2.46 -13.36 -9.25
CA LEU A 58 2.26 -14.82 -9.27
C LEU A 58 1.19 -15.24 -10.29
N LEU A 59 0.06 -14.54 -10.34
CA LEU A 59 -1.00 -14.81 -11.30
C LEU A 59 -0.51 -14.64 -12.75
N LYS A 60 0.30 -13.61 -13.01
CA LYS A 60 0.90 -13.34 -14.33
C LYS A 60 1.86 -14.43 -14.78
N LEU A 61 2.49 -15.13 -13.83
CA LEU A 61 3.30 -16.33 -14.10
C LEU A 61 2.47 -17.60 -14.32
N GLY A 62 1.13 -17.50 -14.31
CA GLY A 62 0.22 -18.61 -14.56
C GLY A 62 -0.10 -19.45 -13.32
N ILE A 63 0.15 -18.93 -12.12
CA ILE A 63 -0.22 -19.63 -10.89
C ILE A 63 -1.72 -19.53 -10.65
N GLU A 64 -2.33 -20.67 -10.34
CA GLU A 64 -3.77 -20.75 -10.12
C GLU A 64 -4.20 -19.81 -8.99
N SER A 65 -5.30 -19.11 -9.22
CA SER A 65 -5.82 -18.12 -8.28
C SER A 65 -6.12 -18.71 -6.90
N GLU A 66 -6.63 -19.94 -6.83
CA GLU A 66 -6.88 -20.65 -5.57
C GLU A 66 -5.58 -20.84 -4.77
N ARG A 67 -4.50 -21.23 -5.44
CA ARG A 67 -3.19 -21.36 -4.81
C ARG A 67 -2.66 -20.01 -4.33
N VAL A 68 -2.74 -18.96 -5.13
CA VAL A 68 -2.30 -17.62 -4.71
C VAL A 68 -3.12 -17.14 -3.51
N ASN A 69 -4.44 -17.29 -3.54
CA ASN A 69 -5.35 -16.87 -2.48
C ASN A 69 -5.17 -17.68 -1.18
N SER A 70 -4.67 -18.92 -1.27
CA SER A 70 -4.36 -19.74 -0.10
C SER A 70 -3.14 -19.24 0.69
N ILE A 71 -2.31 -18.37 0.10
CA ILE A 71 -1.14 -17.78 0.78
C ILE A 71 -1.63 -16.67 1.71
N ILE A 72 -1.70 -16.97 3.00
CA ILE A 72 -2.17 -16.03 4.03
C ILE A 72 -1.01 -15.20 4.58
N LYS A 73 0.16 -15.81 4.77
CA LYS A 73 1.29 -15.11 5.39
C LYS A 73 2.06 -14.31 4.35
N PHE A 74 2.33 -13.05 4.69
CA PHE A 74 3.10 -12.15 3.84
C PHE A 74 4.52 -12.67 3.54
N SER A 75 5.19 -13.29 4.52
CA SER A 75 6.50 -13.91 4.31
C SER A 75 6.47 -15.05 3.29
N GLU A 76 5.38 -15.85 3.29
CA GLU A 76 5.20 -16.94 2.33
C GLU A 76 4.94 -16.38 0.92
N LEU A 77 4.18 -15.28 0.83
CA LEU A 77 3.92 -14.57 -0.44
C LEU A 77 5.22 -14.02 -1.04
N LEU A 78 6.04 -13.33 -0.25
CA LEU A 78 7.35 -12.83 -0.68
C LEU A 78 8.26 -13.97 -1.14
N HIS A 79 8.38 -15.02 -0.33
CA HIS A 79 9.22 -16.17 -0.64
C HIS A 79 8.80 -16.88 -1.94
N GLU A 80 7.50 -17.04 -2.17
CA GLU A 80 6.99 -17.64 -3.41
C GLU A 80 7.32 -16.78 -4.64
N CYS A 81 7.25 -15.45 -4.52
CA CYS A 81 7.66 -14.54 -5.59
C CYS A 81 9.17 -14.64 -5.89
N GLU A 82 10.01 -14.68 -4.86
CA GLU A 82 11.48 -14.80 -5.01
C GLU A 82 11.88 -16.12 -5.66
N ASN A 83 11.29 -17.24 -5.23
CA ASN A 83 11.51 -18.57 -5.82
C ASN A 83 11.15 -18.62 -7.32
N ARG A 84 10.32 -17.69 -7.78
CA ARG A 84 9.87 -17.57 -9.17
C ARG A 84 10.63 -16.51 -9.96
N GLY A 85 11.67 -15.94 -9.38
CA GLY A 85 12.61 -15.05 -10.06
C GLY A 85 12.41 -13.57 -9.79
N LEU A 86 11.50 -13.18 -8.89
CA LEU A 86 11.41 -11.79 -8.44
C LEU A 86 12.65 -11.47 -7.60
N LYS A 87 13.54 -10.63 -8.11
CA LYS A 87 14.74 -10.17 -7.38
C LYS A 87 14.45 -8.86 -6.68
N ILE A 88 14.25 -8.91 -5.37
CA ILE A 88 14.08 -7.73 -4.51
C ILE A 88 15.44 -7.38 -3.91
N GLU A 89 15.81 -6.10 -3.94
CA GLU A 89 17.03 -5.65 -3.28
C GLU A 89 16.84 -5.68 -1.76
N GLN A 90 17.91 -5.98 -1.01
CA GLN A 90 17.82 -6.21 0.43
C GLN A 90 17.19 -5.03 1.19
N ASN A 91 17.55 -3.79 0.84
CA ASN A 91 16.98 -2.58 1.42
C ASN A 91 15.48 -2.44 1.13
N ILE A 92 15.03 -2.79 -0.08
CA ILE A 92 13.60 -2.77 -0.46
C ILE A 92 12.85 -3.84 0.34
N TYR A 93 13.44 -5.03 0.47
CA TYR A 93 12.88 -6.14 1.25
C TYR A 93 12.68 -5.74 2.72
N GLU A 94 13.72 -5.16 3.35
CA GLU A 94 13.68 -4.69 4.73
C GLU A 94 12.59 -3.65 4.94
N ASN A 95 12.50 -2.65 4.06
CA ASN A 95 11.47 -1.62 4.12
C ASN A 95 10.06 -2.20 3.96
N ILE A 96 9.85 -3.10 3.00
CA ILE A 96 8.57 -3.77 2.79
C ILE A 96 8.15 -4.58 4.02
N TRP A 97 9.09 -5.29 4.62
CA TRP A 97 8.85 -6.07 5.83
C TRP A 97 8.51 -5.17 7.02
N GLU A 98 9.19 -4.03 7.16
CA GLU A 98 8.92 -3.04 8.19
C GLU A 98 7.52 -2.43 8.05
N ILE A 99 7.13 -2.00 6.84
CA ILE A 99 5.78 -1.51 6.51
C ILE A 99 4.72 -2.51 7.01
N HIS A 100 4.89 -3.78 6.64
CA HIS A 100 3.92 -4.83 6.96
C HIS A 100 3.78 -5.06 8.46
N ASN A 101 4.91 -5.09 9.18
CA ASN A 101 4.91 -5.26 10.63
C ASN A 101 4.31 -4.06 11.34
N GLN A 102 4.68 -2.84 10.97
CA GLN A 102 4.12 -1.61 11.55
C GLN A 102 2.61 -1.55 11.35
N ARG A 103 2.12 -1.88 10.15
CA ARG A 103 0.68 -1.99 9.89
C ARG A 103 0.02 -3.02 10.81
N ASN A 104 0.60 -4.21 10.95
CA ASN A 104 0.06 -5.27 11.80
C ASN A 104 0.04 -4.87 13.28
N GLU A 105 1.07 -4.21 13.79
CA GLU A 105 1.11 -3.72 15.16
C GLU A 105 0.00 -2.71 15.45
N ILE A 106 -0.24 -1.77 14.52
CA ILE A 106 -1.33 -0.80 14.60
C ILE A 106 -2.68 -1.52 14.56
N TYR A 107 -2.87 -2.44 13.62
CA TYR A 107 -4.13 -3.18 13.45
C TYR A 107 -4.49 -4.04 14.66
N HIS A 108 -3.49 -4.66 15.29
CA HIS A 108 -3.67 -5.45 16.51
C HIS A 108 -3.65 -4.63 17.81
N GLY A 109 -3.63 -3.29 17.71
CA GLY A 109 -3.65 -2.41 18.87
C GLY A 109 -2.41 -2.52 19.77
N LYS A 110 -1.30 -3.05 19.26
CA LYS A 110 -0.03 -3.17 19.99
C LYS A 110 0.69 -1.84 20.12
N THR A 111 0.49 -0.94 19.16
CA THR A 111 1.02 0.42 19.18
C THR A 111 0.00 1.42 18.65
N VAL A 112 0.07 2.64 19.17
CA VAL A 112 -0.66 3.81 18.63
C VAL A 112 0.26 4.74 17.86
N LEU A 113 1.58 4.51 17.93
CA LEU A 113 2.58 5.30 17.23
C LEU A 113 2.44 5.07 15.74
N ILE A 114 2.42 6.17 14.99
CA ILE A 114 2.30 6.17 13.54
C ILE A 114 3.68 6.51 12.99
N PRO A 115 4.13 5.81 11.94
CA PRO A 115 5.34 6.17 11.21
C PRO A 115 5.39 7.65 10.86
N SER A 116 6.57 8.25 10.91
CA SER A 116 6.75 9.63 10.51
C SER A 116 6.46 9.79 9.01
N LYS A 117 6.21 11.04 8.57
CA LYS A 117 6.07 11.32 7.13
C LYS A 117 7.31 10.87 6.36
N ILE A 118 8.50 11.07 6.93
CA ILE A 118 9.78 10.70 6.31
C ILE A 118 9.86 9.18 6.13
N ASP A 119 9.46 8.40 7.15
CA ASP A 119 9.46 6.92 7.06
C ASP A 119 8.54 6.46 5.92
N LEU A 120 7.33 7.02 5.85
CA LEU A 120 6.36 6.70 4.80
C LEU A 120 6.85 7.10 3.40
N GLU A 121 7.61 8.19 3.27
CA GLU A 121 8.22 8.59 2.00
C GLU A 121 9.34 7.64 1.56
N ILE A 122 10.18 7.16 2.50
CA ILE A 122 11.22 6.15 2.23
C ILE A 122 10.57 4.83 1.79
N TRP A 123 9.55 4.41 2.52
CA TRP A 123 8.77 3.22 2.23
C TRP A 123 8.03 3.32 0.90
N SER A 124 7.42 4.47 0.61
CA SER A 124 6.78 4.76 -0.67
C SER A 124 7.73 4.51 -1.85
N LYS A 125 8.97 5.00 -1.78
CA LYS A 125 9.99 4.74 -2.84
C LYS A 125 10.31 3.25 -3.02
N SER A 126 10.24 2.47 -1.94
CA SER A 126 10.46 1.02 -1.99
C SER A 126 9.29 0.31 -2.69
N VAL A 127 8.05 0.74 -2.40
CA VAL A 127 6.84 0.25 -3.09
C VAL A 127 6.84 0.66 -4.57
N GLU A 128 7.19 1.91 -4.87
CA GLU A 128 7.36 2.42 -6.23
C GLU A 128 8.32 1.54 -7.04
N SER A 129 9.49 1.26 -6.47
CA SER A 129 10.52 0.42 -7.08
C SER A 129 10.04 -1.01 -7.34
N LEU A 130 9.27 -1.59 -6.42
CA LEU A 130 8.68 -2.92 -6.57
C LEU A 130 7.65 -2.95 -7.71
N ILE A 131 6.72 -1.99 -7.74
CA ILE A 131 5.69 -1.89 -8.78
C ILE A 131 6.34 -1.69 -10.15
N LEU A 132 7.31 -0.77 -10.25
CA LEU A 132 8.04 -0.53 -11.48
C LEU A 132 8.73 -1.81 -11.97
N LYS A 133 9.35 -2.58 -11.07
CA LYS A 133 10.01 -3.84 -11.42
C LYS A 133 9.04 -4.92 -11.93
N ILE A 134 7.82 -5.00 -11.39
CA ILE A 134 6.82 -6.02 -11.78
C ILE A 134 6.05 -5.62 -13.04
N THR A 135 5.72 -4.33 -13.18
CA THR A 135 4.81 -3.83 -14.22
C THR A 135 5.53 -3.13 -15.37
N ASN A 136 6.78 -2.72 -15.18
CA ASN A 136 7.50 -1.77 -16.03
C ASN A 136 6.77 -0.41 -16.19
N LEU A 137 5.93 -0.05 -15.23
CA LEU A 137 5.26 1.24 -15.16
C LEU A 137 5.69 1.97 -13.89
N ASP A 138 6.07 3.24 -14.02
CA ASP A 138 6.37 4.12 -12.90
C ASP A 138 5.05 4.60 -12.26
N PRO A 139 4.69 4.11 -11.06
CA PRO A 139 3.42 4.48 -10.43
C PRO A 139 3.42 5.93 -9.93
N MET A 140 4.58 6.55 -9.73
CA MET A 140 4.72 7.96 -9.39
C MET A 140 4.48 8.84 -10.61
N GLU A 141 4.95 8.46 -11.81
CA GLU A 141 4.60 9.14 -13.06
C GLU A 141 3.08 9.06 -13.31
N TYR A 142 2.48 7.89 -13.06
CA TYR A 142 1.02 7.74 -13.12
C TYR A 142 0.29 8.66 -12.14
N PHE A 143 0.70 8.69 -10.88
CA PHE A 143 0.14 9.61 -9.88
C PHE A 143 0.22 11.07 -10.33
N LYS A 144 1.39 11.52 -10.79
CA LYS A 144 1.60 12.89 -11.31
C LYS A 144 0.79 13.19 -12.57
N SER A 145 0.61 12.21 -13.45
CA SER A 145 -0.24 12.36 -14.63
C SER A 145 -1.71 12.61 -14.27
N ARG A 146 -2.15 12.05 -13.14
CA ARG A 146 -3.47 12.26 -12.56
C ARG A 146 -3.56 13.49 -11.67
N GLU A 147 -2.45 14.16 -11.34
CA GLU A 147 -2.46 15.43 -10.60
C GLU A 147 -3.14 16.56 -11.39
N TYR A 148 -3.28 16.42 -12.71
CA TYR A 148 -4.09 17.30 -13.56
C TYR A 148 -5.53 16.80 -13.81
N GLU A 149 -5.88 15.56 -13.45
CA GLU A 149 -7.24 15.01 -13.53
C GLU A 149 -7.92 14.84 -12.16
N ARG A 150 -7.18 14.98 -11.05
CA ARG A 150 -7.70 14.99 -9.67
C ARG A 150 -7.63 16.39 -9.07
N VAL A 151 -8.51 17.26 -9.55
CA VAL A 151 -9.09 18.27 -8.65
C VAL A 151 -10.38 17.65 -8.10
N SER A 152 -10.44 17.55 -6.77
CA SER A 152 -11.50 17.01 -5.91
C SER A 152 -11.55 15.49 -5.76
N LEU A 153 -11.24 15.03 -4.54
CA LEU A 153 -11.86 13.82 -3.97
C LEU A 153 -13.36 13.93 -4.21
N THR A 154 -13.99 12.87 -4.70
CA THR A 154 -15.45 12.95 -4.86
C THR A 154 -16.11 12.98 -3.48
N PRO A 155 -17.35 13.50 -3.37
CA PRO A 155 -18.10 13.44 -2.12
C PRO A 155 -18.15 12.03 -1.52
N GLU A 156 -18.22 10.99 -2.36
CA GLU A 156 -18.24 9.59 -1.93
C GLU A 156 -16.90 9.12 -1.34
N ASP A 157 -15.77 9.59 -1.88
CA ASP A 157 -14.44 9.33 -1.30
C ASP A 157 -14.31 10.00 0.08
N LEU A 158 -14.86 11.21 0.22
CA LEU A 158 -14.90 11.92 1.50
C LEU A 158 -15.83 11.22 2.50
N ASP A 159 -17.00 10.76 2.06
CA ASP A 159 -17.94 10.00 2.88
C ASP A 159 -17.34 8.67 3.37
N TYR A 160 -16.58 7.97 2.51
CA TYR A 160 -15.86 6.76 2.90
C TYR A 160 -14.78 7.04 3.95
N ILE A 161 -14.03 8.14 3.79
CA ILE A 161 -13.03 8.60 4.76
C ILE A 161 -13.72 8.97 6.09
N GLU A 162 -14.83 9.72 6.05
CA GLU A 162 -15.60 10.08 7.25
C GLU A 162 -16.23 8.87 7.94
N GLU A 163 -16.73 7.88 7.19
CA GLU A 163 -17.30 6.65 7.76
C GLU A 163 -16.23 5.81 8.46
N LEU A 164 -15.04 5.71 7.86
CA LEU A 164 -13.88 5.07 8.47
C LEU A 164 -13.43 5.82 9.72
N GLU A 165 -13.29 7.15 9.67
CA GLU A 165 -13.02 7.97 10.85
C GLU A 165 -14.07 7.75 11.94
N ARG A 166 -15.35 7.68 11.59
CA ARG A 166 -16.44 7.44 12.55
C ARG A 166 -16.34 6.05 13.18
N LYS A 167 -15.92 5.02 12.43
CA LYS A 167 -15.63 3.68 12.98
C LYS A 167 -14.45 3.73 13.95
N PHE A 168 -13.37 4.42 13.60
CA PHE A 168 -12.19 4.58 14.46
C PHE A 168 -12.39 5.52 15.66
N ARG A 169 -13.33 6.48 15.59
CA ARG A 169 -13.72 7.35 16.73
C ARG A 169 -14.66 6.65 17.70
N LYS A 170 -15.58 5.79 17.23
CA LYS A 170 -16.55 5.07 18.06
C LYS A 170 -15.97 3.85 18.77
N ILE A 171 -14.93 3.26 18.20
CA ILE A 171 -14.13 2.20 18.85
C ILE A 171 -12.83 2.89 19.31
N PRO A 172 -12.71 3.32 20.58
CA PRO A 172 -11.41 3.76 21.07
C PRO A 172 -10.42 2.59 20.90
N PRO A 173 -9.19 2.80 20.38
CA PRO A 173 -8.20 1.75 20.41
C PRO A 173 -8.01 1.43 21.89
N TYR A 174 -8.41 0.23 22.30
CA TYR A 174 -8.53 -0.18 23.69
C TYR A 174 -7.34 0.32 24.51
N VAL A 175 -7.59 1.32 25.36
CA VAL A 175 -6.65 1.65 26.45
C VAL A 175 -6.64 0.41 27.33
N LYS A 176 -5.57 -0.37 27.27
CA LYS A 176 -5.27 -1.29 28.36
C LYS A 176 -5.11 -0.37 29.58
N LYS A 177 -6.10 -0.34 30.48
CA LYS A 177 -5.96 0.35 31.76
C LYS A 177 -4.67 -0.17 32.36
N ILE A 178 -3.67 0.70 32.46
CA ILE A 178 -2.51 0.45 33.31
C ILE A 178 -3.11 0.40 34.70
N ASN A 179 -3.34 -0.81 35.22
CA ASN A 179 -3.57 -0.98 36.63
C ASN A 179 -2.23 -0.65 37.29
N LEU A 180 -2.08 0.60 37.75
CA LEU A 180 -1.13 0.90 38.80
C LEU A 180 -1.66 0.17 40.03
N VAL A 181 -1.11 -1.02 40.27
CA VAL A 181 -1.26 -1.69 41.56
C VAL A 181 -0.27 -1.02 42.49
N GLU A 182 -0.79 -0.51 43.60
CA GLU A 182 -0.06 0.04 44.76
C GLU A 182 0.92 -0.97 45.36
#